data_AF-A0A3E3K5Y4-F1
#
_entry.id   AF-A0A3E3K5Y4-F1
#
_cell.length_a   1.000
_cell.length_b   1.000
_cell.length_c   1.000
_cell.angle_alpha   90.00
_cell.angle_beta   90.00
_cell.angle_gamma   90.00
#
_symmetry.space_group_name_H-M   'P 1'
#
loop_
_entity.id
_entity.type
_entity.pdbx_description
1 polymer ?
#
loop_
_entity_poly.entity_id
_entity_poly.type
_entity_poly.pdbx_seq_one_letter_code
_entity_poly.pdbx_strand_id
1 'polypeptide(L)'
;MKQALDLWFINPRDQEFQEPSFHEKDLNNLEVLSDRRLFREEINQYFDDVKKKIFIYLSQLKEELLLEFPHGCEYCRFTLILAQFRHLHTHMGMIMGFIIDDENLWSSVLGLEMPFPEEGYSKYM
;
A
#
# COMPACT_ATOMS: atom_id res chain seq x y z
N MET A 1 3.79 2.97 11.12
CA MET A 1 3.39 2.67 9.72
C MET A 1 3.33 1.15 9.62
N LYS A 2 2.20 0.51 9.30
CA LYS A 2 2.19 -0.96 9.25
C LYS A 2 2.89 -1.41 7.96
N GLN A 3 4.11 -1.95 8.09
CA GLN A 3 4.70 -2.78 7.04
C GLN A 3 3.75 -3.96 6.75
N ALA A 4 3.80 -4.47 5.53
CA ALA A 4 2.95 -5.52 4.97
C ALA A 4 1.56 -5.07 4.49
N LEU A 5 1.54 -4.22 3.46
CA LEU A 5 0.32 -3.89 2.69
C LEU A 5 -0.37 -5.17 2.22
N ASP A 6 0.38 -6.07 1.61
CA ASP A 6 -0.07 -7.36 1.10
C ASP A 6 -0.63 -8.28 2.19
N LEU A 7 0.00 -8.34 3.37
CA LEU A 7 -0.52 -9.08 4.53
C LEU A 7 -1.92 -8.59 4.91
N TRP A 8 -2.07 -7.29 5.14
CA TRP A 8 -3.35 -6.71 5.56
C TRP A 8 -4.38 -6.61 4.43
N PHE A 9 -3.94 -6.66 3.17
CA PHE A 9 -4.82 -6.74 2.00
C PHE A 9 -5.42 -8.15 1.83
N ILE A 10 -4.62 -9.19 2.12
CA ILE A 10 -4.97 -10.58 1.84
C ILE A 10 -5.51 -11.29 3.08
N ASN A 11 -4.71 -11.36 4.15
CA ASN A 11 -5.07 -12.00 5.41
C ASN A 11 -4.10 -11.57 6.54
N PRO A 12 -4.49 -10.68 7.47
CA PRO A 12 -3.65 -10.26 8.59
C PRO A 12 -3.43 -11.32 9.67
N ARG A 13 -3.91 -12.55 9.45
CA ARG A 13 -3.74 -13.72 10.33
C ARG A 13 -2.96 -14.83 9.64
N ASP A 14 -2.37 -14.55 8.49
CA ASP A 14 -1.52 -15.49 7.78
C ASP A 14 -0.27 -15.82 8.61
N GLN A 15 -0.18 -17.08 9.05
CA GLN A 15 0.95 -17.59 9.85
C GLN A 15 2.18 -17.90 8.99
N GLU A 16 2.00 -18.01 7.68
CA GLU A 16 3.08 -18.32 6.73
C GLU A 16 3.68 -17.05 6.13
N PHE A 17 3.16 -15.87 6.50
CA PHE A 17 3.64 -14.59 6.02
C PHE A 17 5.14 -14.41 6.29
N GLN A 18 5.87 -14.05 5.23
CA GLN A 18 7.29 -13.74 5.30
C GLN A 18 7.46 -12.23 5.13
N GLU A 19 8.07 -11.61 6.13
CA GLU A 19 8.51 -10.21 6.06
C GLU A 19 9.56 -10.05 4.93
N PRO A 20 9.65 -8.85 4.31
CA PRO A 20 10.69 -8.59 3.33
C PRO A 20 12.08 -8.70 3.96
N SER A 21 13.09 -9.03 3.16
CA SER A 21 14.45 -9.29 3.64
C SER A 21 15.13 -8.11 4.35
N PHE A 22 14.71 -6.87 4.06
CA PHE A 22 15.20 -5.66 4.71
C PHE A 22 14.41 -5.29 5.97
N HIS A 23 13.41 -6.08 6.37
CA HIS A 23 12.64 -5.81 7.58
C HIS A 23 13.55 -5.80 8.81
N GLU A 24 13.47 -4.70 9.55
CA GLU A 24 14.09 -4.57 10.87
C GLU A 24 13.04 -4.05 11.84
N LYS A 25 13.21 -4.41 13.12
CA LYS A 25 12.31 -3.97 14.17
C LYS A 25 12.20 -2.44 14.15
N ASP A 26 10.98 -1.94 14.22
CA ASP A 26 10.65 -0.50 14.26
C ASP A 26 11.05 0.32 13.02
N LEU A 27 11.54 -0.31 11.94
CA LEU A 27 11.89 0.38 10.68
C LEU A 27 10.71 1.13 10.06
N ASN A 28 9.49 0.76 10.45
CA ASN A 28 8.24 1.36 10.00
C ASN A 28 7.62 2.32 11.02
N ASN A 29 8.28 2.59 12.12
CA ASN A 29 7.79 3.48 13.15
C ASN A 29 8.41 4.87 12.96
N LEU A 30 7.58 5.84 12.58
CA LEU A 30 8.01 7.24 12.38
C LEU A 30 8.44 7.91 13.69
N GLU A 31 8.09 7.34 14.84
CA GLU A 31 8.47 7.86 16.17
C GLU A 31 9.83 7.31 16.65
N VAL A 32 10.39 6.33 15.94
CA VAL A 32 11.65 5.68 16.31
C VAL A 32 12.72 6.06 15.28
N LEU A 33 13.85 6.56 15.78
CA LEU A 33 15.03 6.78 14.95
C LEU A 33 15.64 5.42 14.59
N SER A 34 15.70 5.13 13.30
CA SER A 34 16.39 3.96 12.76
C SER A 34 17.67 4.39 12.05
N ASP A 35 18.76 3.67 12.31
CA ASP A 35 20.02 3.83 11.59
C ASP A 35 19.98 3.19 10.20
N ARG A 36 18.99 2.31 9.95
CA ARG A 36 18.80 1.64 8.67
C ARG A 36 18.22 2.60 7.65
N ARG A 37 18.97 2.82 6.58
CA ARG A 37 18.53 3.57 5.40
C ARG A 37 18.19 2.60 4.29
N LEU A 38 16.99 2.77 3.71
CA LEU A 38 16.56 2.02 2.55
C LEU A 38 17.01 2.73 1.28
N PHE A 39 17.59 1.95 0.36
CA PHE A 39 17.92 2.44 -0.97
C PHE A 39 16.69 2.45 -1.88
N ARG A 40 16.71 3.29 -2.92
CA ARG A 40 15.60 3.39 -3.87
C ARG A 40 15.32 2.05 -4.54
N GLU A 41 16.36 1.31 -4.85
CA GLU A 41 16.31 -0.01 -5.48
C GLU A 41 15.59 -1.02 -4.58
N GLU A 42 15.86 -0.99 -3.26
CA GLU A 42 15.17 -1.85 -2.29
C GLU A 42 13.68 -1.51 -2.19
N ILE A 43 13.33 -0.22 -2.16
CA ILE A 43 11.95 0.24 -2.12
C ILE A 43 11.21 -0.16 -3.40
N ASN A 44 11.83 0.02 -4.57
CA ASN A 44 11.24 -0.36 -5.85
C ASN A 44 11.03 -1.87 -5.95
N GLN A 45 12.02 -2.66 -5.54
CA GLN A 45 11.90 -4.12 -5.54
C GLN A 45 10.77 -4.57 -4.62
N TYR A 46 10.70 -4.02 -3.42
CA TYR A 46 9.61 -4.31 -2.49
C TYR A 46 8.23 -3.95 -3.05
N PHE A 47 8.13 -2.78 -3.71
CA PHE A 47 6.92 -2.37 -4.39
C PHE A 47 6.50 -3.37 -5.46
N ASP A 48 7.43 -3.81 -6.31
CA ASP A 48 7.16 -4.79 -7.36
C ASP A 48 6.75 -6.15 -6.81
N ASP A 49 7.36 -6.60 -5.71
CA ASP A 49 7.02 -7.86 -5.04
C ASP A 49 5.60 -7.81 -4.45
N VAL A 50 5.27 -6.74 -3.71
CA VAL A 50 3.94 -6.51 -3.15
C VAL A 50 2.90 -6.40 -4.25
N LYS A 51 3.19 -5.63 -5.31
CA LYS A 51 2.33 -5.49 -6.49
C LYS A 51 2.05 -6.86 -7.09
N LYS A 52 3.08 -7.64 -7.42
CA LYS A 52 2.93 -8.98 -8.00
C LYS A 52 2.06 -9.88 -7.14
N LYS A 53 2.27 -9.90 -5.82
CA LYS A 53 1.49 -10.71 -4.88
C LYS A 53 0.01 -10.29 -4.85
N ILE A 54 -0.27 -9.00 -4.81
CA ILE A 54 -1.65 -8.47 -4.86
C ILE A 54 -2.32 -8.82 -6.20
N PHE A 55 -1.62 -8.67 -7.33
CA PHE A 55 -2.17 -9.02 -8.64
C PHE A 55 -2.49 -10.51 -8.77
N ILE A 56 -1.62 -11.38 -8.26
CA ILE A 56 -1.88 -12.84 -8.22
C ILE A 56 -3.13 -13.12 -7.37
N TYR A 57 -3.23 -12.52 -6.19
CA TYR A 57 -4.40 -12.66 -5.32
C TYR A 57 -5.70 -12.22 -6.01
N LEU A 58 -5.69 -11.02 -6.62
CA LEU A 58 -6.85 -10.47 -7.32
C LEU A 58 -7.26 -11.32 -8.53
N SER A 59 -6.31 -11.92 -9.26
CA SER A 59 -6.64 -12.81 -10.40
C SER A 59 -7.39 -14.08 -9.99
N GLN A 60 -7.29 -14.47 -8.71
CA GLN A 60 -7.94 -15.66 -8.16
C GLN A 60 -9.22 -15.29 -7.37
N LEU A 61 -9.40 -14.01 -7.05
CA LEU A 61 -10.51 -13.52 -6.25
C LEU A 61 -11.76 -13.35 -7.10
N LYS A 62 -12.72 -14.26 -6.90
CA LYS A 62 -14.04 -14.16 -7.51
C LYS A 62 -15.02 -13.38 -6.63
N GLU A 63 -16.11 -12.92 -7.22
CA GLU A 63 -17.14 -12.13 -6.53
C GLU A 63 -17.71 -12.88 -5.32
N GLU A 64 -18.00 -14.17 -5.47
CA GLU A 64 -18.54 -15.01 -4.40
C GLU A 64 -17.61 -15.13 -3.19
N LEU A 65 -16.30 -14.94 -3.38
CA LEU A 65 -15.31 -15.01 -2.31
C LEU A 65 -15.20 -13.69 -1.53
N LEU A 66 -15.73 -12.57 -2.03
CA LEU A 66 -15.53 -11.24 -1.42
C LEU A 66 -16.05 -11.15 0.02
N LEU A 67 -17.15 -11.83 0.30
CA LEU A 67 -17.77 -11.87 1.63
C LEU A 67 -17.27 -13.03 2.49
N GLU A 68 -16.42 -13.91 1.96
CA GLU A 68 -15.76 -14.95 2.74
C GLU A 68 -14.67 -14.38 3.64
N PHE A 69 -14.39 -15.12 4.71
CA PHE A 69 -13.40 -14.79 5.72
C PHE A 69 -12.15 -15.63 5.47
N PRO A 70 -10.96 -15.03 5.29
CA PRO A 70 -9.72 -15.78 5.24
C PRO A 70 -9.54 -16.65 6.48
N HIS A 71 -8.76 -17.74 6.36
CA HIS A 71 -8.54 -18.65 7.48
C HIS A 71 -8.02 -17.91 8.72
N GLY A 72 -8.73 -18.10 9.84
CA GLY A 72 -8.42 -17.49 11.13
C GLY A 72 -8.69 -15.98 11.22
N CYS A 73 -9.24 -15.35 10.18
CA CYS A 73 -9.48 -13.91 10.13
C CYS A 73 -10.94 -13.56 10.42
N GLU A 74 -11.12 -12.54 11.26
CA GLU A 74 -12.40 -12.00 11.68
C GLU A 74 -13.02 -11.00 10.68
N TYR A 75 -12.32 -10.69 9.59
CA TYR A 75 -12.74 -9.74 8.57
C TYR A 75 -12.92 -10.44 7.22
N CYS A 76 -13.99 -10.12 6.49
CA CYS A 76 -14.15 -10.62 5.13
C CYS A 76 -13.14 -9.96 4.18
N ARG A 77 -12.85 -10.64 3.06
CA ARG A 77 -11.87 -10.18 2.05
C ARG A 77 -12.17 -8.77 1.56
N PHE A 78 -13.43 -8.45 1.30
CA PHE A 78 -13.84 -7.11 0.86
C PHE A 78 -13.52 -6.02 1.90
N THR A 79 -13.73 -6.31 3.18
CA THR A 79 -13.39 -5.38 4.27
C THR A 79 -11.89 -5.12 4.33
N LEU A 80 -11.07 -6.16 4.16
CA LEU A 80 -9.60 -6.05 4.15
C LEU A 80 -9.11 -5.16 2.99
N ILE A 81 -9.63 -5.38 1.79
CA ILE A 81 -9.32 -4.58 0.60
C ILE A 81 -9.66 -3.10 0.83
N LEU A 82 -10.89 -2.80 1.26
CA LEU A 82 -11.31 -1.42 1.53
C LEU A 82 -10.50 -0.76 2.65
N ALA A 83 -10.12 -1.52 3.67
CA ALA A 83 -9.27 -1.02 4.74
C ALA A 83 -7.90 -0.56 4.23
N GLN A 84 -7.32 -1.27 3.26
CA GLN A 84 -6.04 -0.87 2.67
C GLN A 84 -6.15 0.37 1.79
N PHE A 85 -7.24 0.55 1.04
CA PHE A 85 -7.48 1.81 0.32
C PHE A 85 -7.54 3.01 1.27
N ARG A 86 -8.26 2.89 2.40
CA ARG A 86 -8.30 3.95 3.43
C ARG A 86 -6.92 4.23 4.00
N HIS A 87 -6.17 3.18 4.36
CA HIS A 87 -4.83 3.31 4.92
C HIS A 87 -3.86 4.00 3.94
N LEU A 88 -3.85 3.58 2.68
CA LEU A 88 -3.01 4.19 1.64
C LEU A 88 -3.38 5.65 1.39
N HIS A 89 -4.68 5.99 1.33
CA HIS A 89 -5.10 7.38 1.16
C HIS A 89 -4.63 8.28 2.31
N THR A 90 -4.62 7.81 3.56
CA THR A 90 -4.04 8.57 4.68
C THR A 90 -2.56 8.85 4.47
N HIS A 91 -1.77 7.86 4.07
CA HIS A 91 -0.33 8.04 3.79
C HIS A 91 -0.08 8.96 2.60
N MET A 92 -0.87 8.82 1.52
CA MET A 92 -0.79 9.73 0.38
C MET A 92 -1.05 11.18 0.81
N GLY A 93 -2.07 11.42 1.65
CA GLY A 93 -2.34 12.75 2.19
C GLY A 93 -1.18 13.32 3.01
N MET A 94 -0.50 12.48 3.83
CA MET A 94 0.68 12.90 4.58
C MET A 94 1.85 13.29 3.65
N ILE A 95 2.15 12.46 2.64
CA ILE A 95 3.21 12.73 1.66
C ILE A 95 2.91 14.00 0.86
N MET A 96 1.66 14.16 0.41
CA MET A 96 1.22 15.38 -0.28
C MET A 96 1.38 16.62 0.59
N GLY A 97 1.10 16.53 1.89
CA GLY A 97 1.33 17.61 2.84
C GLY A 97 2.79 18.07 2.89
N PHE A 98 3.74 17.12 2.95
CA PHE A 98 5.17 17.45 2.89
C PHE A 98 5.59 18.10 1.57
N ILE A 99 5.09 17.60 0.43
CA ILE A 99 5.41 18.19 -0.88
C ILE A 99 4.88 19.64 -0.97
N ILE A 100 3.68 19.90 -0.45
CA ILE A 100 3.12 21.26 -0.42
C ILE A 100 3.98 22.17 0.47
N ASP A 101 4.38 21.71 1.65
CA ASP A 101 5.17 22.51 2.60
C ASP A 101 6.59 22.79 2.07
N ASP A 102 7.27 21.77 1.53
CA ASP A 102 8.67 21.84 1.11
C ASP A 102 8.85 22.50 -0.28
N GLU A 103 7.96 22.20 -1.22
CA GLU A 103 8.14 22.55 -2.65
C GLU A 103 7.04 23.49 -3.17
N ASN A 104 6.01 23.79 -2.38
CA ASN A 104 4.83 24.57 -2.79
C ASN A 104 4.13 24.00 -4.04
N LEU A 105 4.18 22.67 -4.22
CA LEU A 105 3.56 21.94 -5.32
C LEU A 105 2.29 21.23 -4.88
N TRP A 106 1.17 21.51 -5.54
CA TRP A 106 -0.13 20.88 -5.25
C TRP A 106 -0.33 19.66 -6.12
N SER A 107 -0.47 18.48 -5.53
CA SER A 107 -0.64 17.24 -6.30
C SER A 107 -1.98 17.19 -7.03
N SER A 108 -1.95 16.81 -8.30
CA SER A 108 -3.15 16.53 -9.09
C SER A 108 -3.82 15.24 -8.62
N VAL A 109 -5.16 15.20 -8.62
CA VAL A 109 -5.95 13.98 -8.32
C VAL A 109 -6.84 13.67 -9.51
N LEU A 110 -6.76 12.44 -10.01
CA LEU A 110 -7.63 11.96 -11.07
C LEU A 110 -9.02 11.60 -10.49
N GLY A 111 -10.04 12.33 -10.91
CA GLY A 111 -11.44 12.04 -10.56
C GLY A 111 -12.02 10.88 -11.37
N LEU A 112 -13.21 10.40 -10.96
CA LEU A 112 -13.88 9.24 -11.59
C LEU A 112 -14.32 9.46 -13.03
N GLU A 113 -14.53 10.72 -13.44
CA GLU A 113 -15.07 11.08 -14.75
C GLU A 113 -13.98 11.31 -15.80
N MET A 114 -12.71 11.37 -15.38
CA MET A 114 -11.59 11.62 -16.27
C MET A 114 -10.98 10.30 -16.73
N PRO A 115 -10.63 10.15 -18.03
CA PRO A 115 -9.91 8.98 -18.50
C PRO A 115 -8.52 8.90 -17.84
N PHE A 116 -8.00 7.68 -17.69
CA PHE A 116 -6.62 7.51 -17.27
C PHE A 116 -5.68 8.15 -18.29
N PRO A 117 -4.73 9.00 -17.86
CA PRO A 117 -3.83 9.69 -18.78
C PRO A 117 -2.87 8.68 -19.44
N GLU A 118 -2.82 8.70 -20.78
CA GLU A 118 -1.96 7.81 -21.56
C GLU A 118 -0.52 8.34 -21.67
N GLU A 119 -0.34 9.67 -21.80
CA GLU A 119 0.96 10.34 -21.75
C GLU A 119 0.85 11.76 -21.15
N GLY A 120 1.94 12.25 -20.54
CA GLY A 120 2.05 13.68 -20.18
C GLY A 120 1.19 14.14 -18.98
N TYR A 121 0.86 13.24 -18.03
CA TYR A 121 0.11 13.63 -16.84
C TYR A 121 0.87 14.68 -16.01
N SER A 122 0.30 15.88 -15.87
CA SER A 122 0.82 16.86 -14.91
C SER A 122 0.56 16.37 -13.50
N LYS A 123 1.64 16.01 -12.81
CA LYS A 123 1.61 15.53 -11.42
C LYS A 123 1.17 16.61 -10.44
N TYR A 124 1.29 17.88 -10.84
CA TYR A 124 0.99 19.04 -10.01
C TYR A 124 0.07 20.02 -10.74
N MET A 125 -0.71 20.78 -9.98
CA MET A 125 -1.57 21.88 -10.42
C MET A 125 -0.84 23.21 -10.47
#